data_AF-A0A5A9XEU6-F1
#
_entry.id   AF-A0A5A9XEU6-F1
#
_cell.length_a   1.000
_cell.length_b   1.000
_cell.length_c   1.000
_cell.angle_alpha   90.00
_cell.angle_beta   90.00
_cell.angle_gamma   90.00
#
_symmetry.space_group_name_H-M   'P 1'
#
loop_
_entity.id
_entity.type
_entity.pdbx_description
1 polymer ?
#
loop_
_entity_poly.entity_id
_entity_poly.type
_entity_poly.pdbx_seq_one_letter_code
_entity_poly.pdbx_strand_id
1 'polypeptide(L)' 'MRNKLYTLLEERLNGKEYAEIKISELETIAGEDWLMEVSEQAAKLNAVAELHPKDRLVVLVARSIN' A
#
# COMPACT_ATOMS: atom_id res chain seq x y z
N MET A 1 16.29 4.69 -9.51
CA MET A 1 15.95 4.93 -8.08
C MET A 1 14.78 4.03 -7.73
N ARG A 2 14.84 3.29 -6.62
CA ARG A 2 13.73 2.42 -6.17
C ARG A 2 12.65 3.32 -5.54
N ASN A 3 11.38 3.18 -5.94
CA ASN A 3 10.29 3.99 -5.37
C ASN A 3 10.14 3.65 -3.88
N LYS A 4 10.11 4.67 -3.01
CA LYS A 4 10.02 4.50 -1.55
C LYS A 4 8.75 3.77 -1.15
N LEU A 5 7.62 4.01 -1.83
CA LEU A 5 6.37 3.29 -1.60
C LEU A 5 6.50 1.82 -1.96
N TYR A 6 7.15 1.50 -3.09
CA TYR A 6 7.37 0.11 -3.47
C TYR A 6 8.14 -0.65 -2.38
N THR A 7 9.24 -0.09 -1.89
CA THR A 7 10.03 -0.72 -0.81
C THR A 7 9.21 -0.89 0.46
N LEU A 8 8.45 0.15 0.86
CA LEU A 8 7.56 0.07 2.03
C LEU A 8 6.54 -1.07 1.87
N LEU A 9 5.85 -1.14 0.73
CA LEU A 9 4.85 -2.17 0.48
C LEU A 9 5.48 -3.57 0.46
N GLU A 10 6.64 -3.73 -0.18
CA GLU A 10 7.39 -5.00 -0.22
C GLU A 10 7.75 -5.48 1.19
N GLU A 11 8.24 -4.60 2.06
CA GLU A 11 8.57 -4.91 3.45
C GLU A 11 7.33 -5.25 4.28
N ARG A 12 6.25 -4.48 4.13
CA ARG A 12 5.00 -4.70 4.88
C ARG A 12 4.29 -5.99 4.47
N LEU A 13 4.37 -6.37 3.20
CA LEU A 13 3.80 -7.60 2.63
C LEU A 13 4.75 -8.81 2.69
N ASN A 14 5.94 -8.67 3.27
CA ASN A 14 6.91 -9.76 3.30
C ASN A 14 6.41 -10.90 4.20
N GLY A 15 6.10 -12.05 3.58
CA GLY A 15 5.56 -13.23 4.27
C GLY A 15 4.13 -13.07 4.79
N LYS A 16 3.40 -12.03 4.37
CA LYS A 16 2.01 -11.76 4.79
C LYS A 16 1.07 -11.71 3.61
N GLU A 17 -0.17 -12.14 3.83
CA GLU A 17 -1.25 -12.03 2.84
C GLU A 17 -1.75 -10.60 2.70
N TYR A 18 -1.73 -9.82 3.78
CA TYR A 18 -2.12 -8.42 3.78
C TYR A 18 -1.30 -7.59 4.77
N ALA A 19 -1.35 -6.28 4.59
CA ALA A 19 -0.77 -5.29 5.47
C ALA A 19 -1.72 -4.09 5.61
N GLU A 20 -1.80 -3.56 6.83
CA GLU A 20 -2.51 -2.32 7.13
C GLU A 20 -1.49 -1.19 7.25
N ILE A 21 -1.71 -0.10 6.51
CA ILE A 21 -0.81 1.04 6.45
C ILE A 21 -1.61 2.32 6.67
N LYS A 22 -1.11 3.21 7.53
CA LYS A 22 -1.76 4.48 7.80
C LYS A 22 -1.66 5.39 6.57
N ILE A 23 -2.76 6.05 6.21
CA ILE A 23 -2.78 7.02 5.11
C ILE A 23 -1.74 8.12 5.33
N SER A 24 -1.58 8.60 6.56
CA SER A 24 -0.58 9.62 6.89
C SER A 24 0.87 9.20 6.56
N GLU A 25 1.19 7.92 6.65
CA GLU A 25 2.52 7.38 6.29
C GLU A 25 2.70 7.41 4.77
N LEU A 26 1.64 7.11 4.01
CA LEU A 26 1.61 7.14 2.55
C LEU A 26 1.69 8.58 2.02
N GLU A 27 0.92 9.50 2.62
CA GLU A 27 0.94 10.94 2.34
C GLU A 27 2.32 11.56 2.61
N THR A 28 3.04 11.10 3.64
CA THR A 28 4.40 11.57 3.92
C THR A 28 5.39 11.22 2.79
N ILE A 29 5.11 10.14 2.04
CA ILE A 29 6.00 9.66 0.97
C ILE A 29 5.60 10.20 -0.40
N ALA A 30 4.30 10.22 -0.70
CA ALA A 30 3.77 10.53 -2.03
C ALA A 30 2.85 11.77 -2.10
N GLY A 31 2.60 12.44 -0.96
CA GLY A 31 1.76 13.64 -0.92
C GLY A 31 0.30 13.36 -1.21
N GLU A 32 -0.38 14.29 -1.86
CA GLU A 32 -1.81 14.22 -2.18
C GLU A 32 -2.14 13.08 -3.16
N ASP A 33 -1.18 12.66 -3.98
CA ASP A 33 -1.33 11.59 -4.98
C ASP A 33 -1.11 10.18 -4.41
N TRP A 34 -1.05 10.05 -3.08
CA TRP A 34 -0.69 8.79 -2.41
C TRP A 34 -1.54 7.60 -2.88
N LEU A 35 -2.85 7.80 -3.12
CA LEU A 35 -3.74 6.69 -3.48
C LEU A 35 -3.36 6.10 -4.84
N MET A 36 -3.14 6.97 -5.83
CA MET A 36 -2.74 6.55 -7.18
C MET A 36 -1.39 5.83 -7.15
N GLU A 37 -0.41 6.42 -6.47
CA GLU A 37 0.95 5.87 -6.37
C GLU A 37 0.96 4.52 -5.63
N VAL A 38 0.24 4.41 -4.52
CA VAL A 38 0.15 3.17 -3.73
C VAL A 38 -0.54 2.07 -4.52
N SER A 39 -1.62 2.37 -5.24
CA SER A 39 -2.27 1.40 -6.12
C SER A 39 -1.34 0.92 -7.24
N GLU A 40 -0.57 1.81 -7.86
CA GLU A 40 0.40 1.44 -8.90
C GLU A 40 1.51 0.55 -8.34
N GLN A 41 2.09 0.92 -7.20
CA GLN A 41 3.16 0.12 -6.59
C GLN A 41 2.65 -1.21 -6.03
N ALA A 42 1.43 -1.27 -5.48
CA ALA A 42 0.80 -2.50 -5.03
C ALA A 42 0.55 -3.46 -6.20
N ALA A 43 0.09 -2.97 -7.35
CA ALA A 43 -0.14 -3.79 -8.53
C ALA A 43 1.16 -4.48 -9.01
N LYS A 44 2.31 -3.80 -8.94
CA LYS A 44 3.62 -4.39 -9.25
C LYS A 44 4.00 -5.55 -8.32
N LEU A 45 3.43 -5.60 -7.12
CA LEU A 45 3.61 -6.66 -6.13
C LEU A 45 2.53 -7.75 -6.20
N ASN A 46 1.68 -7.75 -7.23
CA ASN A 46 0.47 -8.57 -7.30
C ASN A 46 -0.42 -8.38 -6.08
N ALA A 47 -0.58 -7.14 -5.63
CA ALA A 47 -1.42 -6.75 -4.51
C ALA A 47 -2.41 -5.65 -4.93
N VAL A 48 -3.48 -5.52 -4.15
CA VAL A 48 -4.50 -4.48 -4.28
C VAL A 48 -4.48 -3.63 -3.02
N ALA A 49 -4.54 -2.32 -3.19
CA ALA A 49 -4.63 -1.36 -2.10
C ALA A 49 -6.03 -0.74 -2.07
N GLU A 50 -6.73 -0.89 -0.95
CA GLU A 50 -8.10 -0.40 -0.74
C GLU A 50 -8.22 0.27 0.63
N LEU A 51 -9.22 1.14 0.80
CA LEU A 51 -9.51 1.72 2.11
C LEU A 51 -9.99 0.64 3.08
N HIS A 52 -9.49 0.66 4.31
CA HIS A 52 -9.88 -0.32 5.31
C HIS A 52 -11.38 -0.15 5.67
N PRO A 53 -12.17 -1.23 5.70
CA PRO A 53 -13.63 -1.16 5.77
C PRO A 53 -14.19 -0.53 7.06
N LYS A 54 -13.39 -0.54 8.14
CA LYS A 54 -13.78 0.00 9.46
C LYS A 54 -12.96 1.21 9.90
N ASP A 55 -11.80 1.42 9.29
CA ASP A 55 -10.86 2.48 9.69
C ASP A 55 -10.50 3.31 8.47
N ARG A 56 -11.11 4.49 8.36
CA ARG A 56 -10.94 5.37 7.19
C ARG A 56 -9.56 6.01 7.10
N LEU A 57 -8.72 5.87 8.13
CA LEU A 57 -7.35 6.40 8.15
C LEU A 57 -6.30 5.34 7.77
N VAL A 58 -6.75 4.14 7.42
CA VAL A 58 -5.91 3.00 7.08
C VAL A 58 -6.25 2.48 5.69
N VAL A 59 -5.21 2.10 4.97
CA VAL A 59 -5.30 1.38 3.70
C VAL A 59 -4.92 -0.07 3.97
N LEU A 60 -5.77 -0.98 3.51
CA LEU A 60 -5.49 -2.39 3.46
C LEU A 60 -4.82 -2.69 2.12
N VAL A 61 -3.61 -3.23 2.18
CA VAL A 61 -2.92 -3.74 1.00
C VAL A 61 -2.89 -5.26 1.11
N ALA A 62 -3.57 -5.96 0.20
CA ALA A 62 -3.69 -7.42 0.23
C ALA A 62 -3.17 -8.02 -1.07
N ARG A 63 -2.46 -9.15 -1.00
CA ARG A 63 -2.04 -9.90 -2.19
C ARG A 63 -3.28 -10.39 -2.92
N SER A 64 -3.32 -10.18 -4.23
CA SER A 64 -4.35 -10.74 -5.08
C SER A 64 -4.10 -12.23 -5.19
N ILE A 65 -4.98 -13.04 -4.61
CA ILE A 65 -4.98 -14.47 -4.80
C ILE A 65 -5.52 -14.71 -6.21
N ASN A 66 -4.63 -15.05 -7.14
CA ASN A 66 -5.01 -15.59 -8.45
C ASN A 66 -5.25 -17.09 -8.33
#